data_AF-A0A423T608-F1
#
_entry.id   AF-A0A423T608-F1
#
_cell.length_a   1.000
_cell.length_b   1.000
_cell.length_c   1.000
_cell.angle_alpha   90.00
_cell.angle_beta   90.00
_cell.angle_gamma   90.00
#
_symmetry.space_group_name_H-M   'P 1'
#
loop_
_entity.id
_entity.type
_entity.pdbx_description
1 polymer ?
#
loop_
_entity_poly.entity_id
_entity_poly.type
_entity_poly.pdbx_seq_one_letter_code
_entity_poly.pdbx_strand_id
1 'polypeptide(L)'
;MEAPVESSTYPDKNTVANSLSTSIVANRFLVEAGERPQSMIIHYADIASIHILVLKDAADTYTKAGVVSRWWVDLNDQLDHYIDYGRRLQNSVVDWRNDMMTCTYEQSGKYDSWTVQDDVAGTTDVCKQLQGTHNCDDHCQVYQIHMNREVTTFIWNYMGKALREWEDLKVQASEMAAHAH
;
A
#
# COMPACT_ATOMS: atom_id res chain seq x y z
N MET A 1 -23.04 15.33 20.17
CA MET A 1 -22.72 16.77 20.23
C MET A 1 -21.45 16.97 19.45
N GLU A 2 -21.50 17.67 18.33
CA GLU A 2 -20.30 18.04 17.58
C GLU A 2 -19.52 19.12 18.33
N ALA A 3 -18.20 19.00 18.36
CA ALA A 3 -17.34 20.03 18.94
C ALA A 3 -17.42 21.33 18.10
N PRO A 4 -17.46 22.51 18.74
CA PRO A 4 -17.58 23.78 18.02
C PRO A 4 -16.31 24.04 17.18
N VAL A 5 -16.50 24.65 16.00
CA VAL A 5 -15.40 25.02 15.07
C VAL A 5 -14.44 26.02 15.71
N GLU A 6 -14.99 26.92 16.55
CA GLU A 6 -14.25 27.92 17.31
C GLU A 6 -14.58 27.75 18.80
N SER A 7 -13.57 27.85 19.67
CA SER A 7 -13.74 27.75 21.12
C SER A 7 -12.80 28.73 21.81
N SER A 8 -13.28 29.35 22.89
CA SER A 8 -12.48 30.25 23.73
C SER A 8 -11.70 29.51 24.83
N THR A 9 -12.01 28.24 25.07
CA THR A 9 -11.44 27.45 26.17
C THR A 9 -10.74 26.16 25.72
N TYR A 10 -10.96 25.73 24.49
CA TYR A 10 -10.28 24.59 23.86
C TYR A 10 -9.62 25.04 22.55
N PRO A 11 -8.51 24.40 22.11
CA PRO A 11 -7.96 24.64 20.79
C PRO A 11 -9.03 24.47 19.71
N ASP A 12 -9.04 25.37 18.73
CA ASP A 12 -9.92 25.21 17.57
C ASP A 12 -9.58 23.95 16.77
N LYS A 13 -10.54 23.47 15.98
CA LYS A 13 -10.36 22.25 15.17
C LYS A 13 -9.17 22.35 14.21
N ASN A 14 -8.77 23.55 13.78
CA ASN A 14 -7.70 23.79 12.82
C ASN A 14 -6.35 23.52 13.48
N THR A 15 -6.19 23.99 14.71
CA THR A 15 -5.02 23.79 15.55
C THR A 15 -4.85 22.30 15.87
N VAL A 16 -5.95 21.62 16.22
CA VAL A 16 -5.94 20.17 16.49
C VAL A 16 -5.59 19.39 15.22
N ALA A 17 -6.23 19.71 14.08
CA ALA A 17 -5.96 19.06 12.79
C ALA A 17 -4.50 19.23 12.36
N ASN A 18 -3.93 20.43 12.49
CA ASN A 18 -2.52 20.70 12.21
C ASN A 18 -1.56 19.85 13.07
N SER A 19 -1.80 19.81 14.38
CA SER A 19 -0.97 19.02 15.30
C SER A 19 -1.05 17.52 15.00
N LEU A 20 -2.25 17.03 14.69
CA LEU A 20 -2.46 15.62 14.37
C LEU A 20 -1.86 15.25 13.00
N SER A 21 -2.08 16.06 11.97
CA SER A 21 -1.48 15.92 10.65
C SER A 21 0.05 15.84 10.74
N THR A 22 0.68 16.77 11.47
CA THR A 22 2.14 16.76 11.68
C THR A 22 2.63 15.46 12.33
N SER A 23 1.93 14.98 13.35
CA SER A 23 2.27 13.74 14.04
C SER A 23 2.15 12.53 13.12
N ILE A 24 1.11 12.50 12.28
CA ILE A 24 0.90 11.41 11.32
C ILE A 24 1.98 11.42 10.23
N VAL A 25 2.33 12.60 9.70
CA VAL A 25 3.41 12.75 8.71
C VAL A 25 4.74 12.24 9.26
N ALA A 26 5.06 12.55 10.52
CA ALA A 26 6.27 12.03 11.16
C ALA A 26 6.27 10.49 11.24
N ASN A 27 5.15 9.87 11.63
CA ASN A 27 5.02 8.41 11.68
C ASN A 27 5.09 7.77 10.30
N ARG A 28 4.48 8.39 9.28
CA ARG A 28 4.58 7.94 7.89
C ARG A 28 6.04 7.85 7.45
N PHE A 29 6.84 8.88 7.69
CA PHE A 29 8.25 8.86 7.27
C PHE A 29 9.06 7.77 7.96
N LEU A 30 8.73 7.39 9.21
CA LEU A 30 9.36 6.24 9.86
C LEU A 30 9.02 4.92 9.15
N VAL A 31 7.79 4.77 8.65
CA VAL A 31 7.37 3.59 7.87
C VAL A 31 8.03 3.58 6.50
N GLU A 32 8.07 4.72 5.82
CA GLU A 32 8.69 4.84 4.49
C GLU A 32 10.22 4.66 4.53
N ALA A 33 10.88 5.07 5.61
CA ALA A 33 12.32 4.93 5.81
C ALA A 33 12.75 3.58 6.41
N GLY A 34 11.81 2.67 6.71
CA GLY A 34 12.13 1.37 7.30
C GLY A 34 13.01 0.52 6.40
N GLU A 35 13.92 -0.28 6.98
CA GLU A 35 14.83 -1.16 6.21
C GLU A 35 14.08 -2.26 5.41
N ARG A 36 12.82 -2.54 5.76
CA ARG A 36 11.95 -3.53 5.10
C ARG A 36 10.55 -2.95 4.91
N PRO A 37 10.34 -2.03 3.96
CA PRO A 37 9.06 -1.36 3.78
C PRO A 37 7.94 -2.36 3.40
N GLN A 38 8.28 -3.50 2.79
CA GLN A 38 7.32 -4.54 2.40
C GLN A 38 6.63 -5.17 3.61
N SER A 39 7.31 -5.29 4.76
CA SER A 39 6.70 -5.84 5.98
C SER A 39 5.77 -4.85 6.70
N MET A 40 5.81 -3.57 6.31
CA MET A 40 5.02 -2.49 6.91
C MET A 40 3.90 -2.00 6.00
N ILE A 41 3.65 -2.68 4.87
CA ILE A 41 2.65 -2.29 3.87
C ILE A 41 1.24 -2.08 4.44
N ILE A 42 0.83 -2.90 5.41
CA ILE A 42 -0.49 -2.76 6.06
C ILE A 42 -0.54 -1.47 6.89
N HIS A 43 0.52 -1.21 7.67
CA HIS A 43 0.61 0.00 8.49
C HIS A 43 0.67 1.27 7.64
N TYR A 44 1.28 1.21 6.47
CA TYR A 44 1.27 2.33 5.53
C TYR A 44 -0.15 2.72 5.14
N ALA A 45 -0.99 1.75 4.76
CA ALA A 45 -2.37 2.01 4.36
C ALA A 45 -3.21 2.59 5.51
N ASP A 46 -3.03 2.08 6.73
CA ASP A 46 -3.72 2.58 7.93
C ASP A 46 -3.30 4.02 8.26
N ILE A 47 -2.00 4.31 8.30
CA ILE A 47 -1.45 5.64 8.62
C ILE A 47 -1.90 6.66 7.56
N ALA A 48 -1.81 6.30 6.27
CA ALA A 48 -2.26 7.15 5.18
C ALA A 48 -3.76 7.46 5.29
N SER A 49 -4.59 6.44 5.55
CA SER A 49 -6.04 6.61 5.70
C SER A 49 -6.40 7.54 6.85
N ILE A 50 -5.72 7.43 8.01
CA ILE A 50 -5.92 8.34 9.14
C ILE A 50 -5.55 9.77 8.74
N HIS A 51 -4.42 9.96 8.02
CA HIS A 51 -4.03 11.29 7.57
C HIS A 51 -5.09 11.91 6.64
N ILE A 52 -5.53 11.14 5.65
CA ILE A 52 -6.53 11.54 4.66
C ILE A 52 -7.84 11.93 5.36
N LEU A 53 -8.28 11.16 6.36
CA LEU A 53 -9.48 11.47 7.13
C LEU A 53 -9.37 12.80 7.89
N VAL A 54 -8.22 13.07 8.52
CA VAL A 54 -7.98 14.33 9.25
C VAL A 54 -7.99 15.52 8.29
N LEU A 55 -7.29 15.39 7.17
CA LEU A 55 -7.23 16.45 6.15
C LEU A 55 -8.61 16.71 5.54
N LYS A 56 -9.37 15.66 5.26
CA LYS A 56 -10.74 15.77 4.74
C LYS A 56 -11.67 16.42 5.75
N ASP A 57 -11.64 16.01 7.01
CA ASP A 57 -12.46 16.63 8.07
C ASP A 57 -12.16 18.12 8.23
N ALA A 58 -10.87 18.50 8.18
CA ALA A 58 -10.47 19.90 8.18
C ALA A 58 -10.95 20.63 6.92
N ALA A 59 -10.78 20.02 5.74
CA ALA A 59 -11.20 20.58 4.46
C ALA A 59 -12.70 20.82 4.39
N ASP A 60 -13.51 19.88 4.86
CA ASP A 60 -14.97 20.01 4.95
C ASP A 60 -15.37 21.05 6.01
N THR A 61 -14.78 21.00 7.21
CA THR A 61 -15.11 21.91 8.33
C THR A 61 -14.84 23.37 7.98
N TYR A 62 -13.77 23.63 7.24
CA TYR A 62 -13.33 25.00 6.94
C TYR A 62 -13.84 25.52 5.59
N THR A 63 -14.43 24.68 4.75
CA THR A 63 -15.14 25.13 3.55
C THR A 63 -16.49 25.73 3.96
N LYS A 64 -16.73 26.97 3.54
CA LYS A 64 -17.97 27.73 3.79
C LYS A 64 -18.59 28.15 2.46
N ALA A 65 -19.85 28.60 2.49
CA ALA A 65 -20.51 29.12 1.29
C ALA A 65 -19.67 30.24 0.65
N GLY A 66 -19.22 30.03 -0.59
CA GLY A 66 -18.39 30.98 -1.34
C GLY A 66 -16.90 31.00 -1.01
N VAL A 67 -16.42 30.16 -0.07
CA VAL A 67 -15.00 30.07 0.29
C VAL A 67 -14.59 28.60 0.45
N VAL A 68 -13.74 28.11 -0.44
CA VAL A 68 -13.19 26.76 -0.36
C VAL A 68 -11.90 26.76 0.46
N SER A 69 -11.81 25.84 1.42
CA SER A 69 -10.67 25.72 2.33
C SER A 69 -9.38 25.31 1.61
N ARG A 70 -8.24 25.91 2.00
CA ARG A 70 -6.91 25.49 1.54
C ARG A 70 -6.52 24.08 1.95
N TRP A 71 -7.15 23.52 2.98
CA TRP A 71 -6.95 22.12 3.36
C TRP A 71 -7.30 21.13 2.23
N TRP A 72 -8.12 21.54 1.25
CA TRP A 72 -8.33 20.76 0.03
C TRP A 72 -7.06 20.65 -0.82
N VAL A 73 -6.21 21.67 -0.84
CA VAL A 73 -4.89 21.63 -1.50
C VAL A 73 -3.98 20.65 -0.77
N ASP A 74 -3.90 20.74 0.55
CA ASP A 74 -3.08 19.82 1.35
C ASP A 74 -3.55 18.37 1.18
N LEU A 75 -4.87 18.12 1.26
CA LEU A 75 -5.45 16.81 0.99
C LEU A 75 -5.10 16.31 -0.41
N ASN A 76 -5.24 17.16 -1.42
CA ASN A 76 -4.93 16.83 -2.80
C ASN A 76 -3.46 16.39 -2.97
N ASP A 77 -2.52 17.13 -2.39
CA ASP A 77 -1.08 16.85 -2.50
C ASP A 77 -0.69 15.59 -1.72
N GLN A 78 -1.29 15.37 -0.54
CA GLN A 78 -1.04 14.15 0.23
C GLN A 78 -1.62 12.92 -0.47
N LEU A 79 -2.79 13.03 -1.11
CA LEU A 79 -3.34 11.94 -1.92
C LEU A 79 -2.43 11.57 -3.10
N ASP A 80 -1.83 12.55 -3.79
CA ASP A 80 -0.84 12.28 -4.85
C ASP A 80 0.33 11.44 -4.34
N HIS A 81 0.93 11.87 -3.23
CA HIS A 81 2.03 11.14 -2.60
C HIS A 81 1.61 9.73 -2.21
N TYR A 82 0.45 9.59 -1.53
CA TYR A 82 0.03 8.30 -1.00
C TYR A 82 -0.32 7.28 -2.08
N ILE A 83 -0.94 7.74 -3.16
CA ILE A 83 -1.28 6.89 -4.30
C ILE A 83 0.01 6.45 -5.02
N ASP A 84 0.91 7.39 -5.30
CA ASP A 84 2.16 7.09 -6.01
C ASP A 84 3.07 6.14 -5.21
N TYR A 85 3.36 6.47 -3.94
CA TYR A 85 4.17 5.61 -3.09
C TYR A 85 3.48 4.26 -2.84
N GLY A 86 2.16 4.26 -2.64
CA GLY A 86 1.38 3.04 -2.47
C GLY A 86 1.54 2.09 -3.67
N ARG A 87 1.41 2.57 -4.91
CA ARG A 87 1.63 1.75 -6.13
C ARG A 87 3.05 1.20 -6.21
N ARG A 88 4.06 2.02 -5.91
CA ARG A 88 5.46 1.58 -5.87
C ARG A 88 5.69 0.48 -4.82
N LEU A 89 5.07 0.62 -3.66
CA LEU A 89 5.15 -0.37 -2.59
C LEU A 89 4.50 -1.70 -2.95
N GLN A 90 3.36 -1.70 -3.67
CA GLN A 90 2.73 -2.95 -4.18
C GLN A 90 3.72 -3.75 -5.04
N ASN A 91 4.33 -3.08 -6.01
CA ASN A 91 5.28 -3.72 -6.92
C ASN A 91 6.50 -4.24 -6.13
N SER A 92 7.03 -3.43 -5.21
CA SER A 92 8.17 -3.84 -4.38
C SER A 92 7.88 -5.09 -3.52
N VAL A 93 6.65 -5.27 -3.04
CA VAL A 93 6.26 -6.48 -2.29
C VAL A 93 6.21 -7.71 -3.18
N VAL A 94 5.69 -7.59 -4.41
CA VAL A 94 5.70 -8.68 -5.40
C VAL A 94 7.14 -9.05 -5.75
N ASP A 95 8.00 -8.06 -6.05
CA ASP A 95 9.40 -8.29 -6.39
C ASP A 95 10.14 -8.98 -5.23
N TRP A 96 10.03 -8.42 -4.02
CA TRP A 96 10.60 -9.03 -2.81
C TRP A 96 10.15 -10.48 -2.64
N ARG A 97 8.88 -10.76 -2.87
CA ARG A 97 8.35 -12.11 -2.68
C ARG A 97 8.86 -13.12 -3.71
N ASN A 98 9.11 -12.66 -4.94
CA ASN A 98 9.78 -13.46 -5.97
C ASN A 98 11.25 -13.73 -5.59
N ASP A 99 11.95 -12.75 -5.00
CA ASP A 99 13.34 -12.92 -4.55
C ASP A 99 13.50 -13.95 -3.42
N MET A 100 12.44 -14.19 -2.64
CA MET A 100 12.42 -15.18 -1.55
C MET A 100 12.10 -16.61 -2.03
N MET A 101 11.91 -16.82 -3.33
CA MET A 101 11.69 -18.13 -3.93
C MET A 101 12.89 -18.49 -4.80
N THR A 102 13.39 -19.71 -4.64
CA THR A 102 14.43 -20.27 -5.52
C THR A 102 13.91 -21.51 -6.24
N CYS A 103 14.32 -21.65 -7.49
CA CYS A 103 14.05 -22.85 -8.29
C CYS A 103 15.39 -23.46 -8.70
N THR A 104 15.55 -24.75 -8.47
CA THR A 104 16.74 -25.51 -8.87
C THR A 104 16.35 -26.68 -9.74
N TYR A 105 17.18 -26.94 -10.75
CA TYR A 105 17.10 -28.11 -11.62
C TYR A 105 18.28 -29.02 -11.33
N GLU A 106 18.01 -30.30 -11.13
CA GLU A 106 19.04 -31.32 -10.93
C GLU A 106 18.76 -32.55 -11.80
N GLN A 107 19.79 -32.99 -12.52
CA GLN A 107 19.78 -34.23 -13.28
C GLN A 107 20.50 -35.32 -12.50
N SER A 108 19.80 -36.41 -12.14
CA SER A 108 20.35 -37.52 -11.35
C SER A 108 20.03 -38.87 -11.97
N GLY A 109 21.03 -39.49 -12.60
CA GLY A 109 20.89 -40.79 -13.25
C GLY A 109 19.92 -40.74 -14.42
N LYS A 110 18.75 -41.40 -14.28
CA LYS A 110 17.68 -41.45 -15.29
C LYS A 110 16.55 -40.45 -15.03
N TYR A 111 16.68 -39.62 -14.00
CA TYR A 111 15.64 -38.71 -13.54
C TYR A 111 16.11 -37.26 -13.63
N ASP A 112 15.15 -36.39 -13.92
CA ASP A 112 15.27 -34.95 -13.88
C ASP A 112 14.38 -34.44 -12.74
N SER A 113 14.88 -33.50 -11.94
CA SER A 113 14.18 -32.96 -10.76
C SER A 113 14.17 -31.44 -10.79
N TRP A 114 13.00 -30.85 -10.54
CA TRP A 114 12.80 -29.43 -10.31
C TRP A 114 12.38 -29.24 -8.86
N THR A 115 13.14 -28.44 -8.12
CA THR A 115 12.86 -28.14 -6.72
C THR A 115 12.59 -26.66 -6.57
N VAL A 116 11.40 -26.34 -6.05
CA VAL A 116 11.07 -25.02 -5.56
C VAL A 116 11.37 -24.98 -4.07
N GLN A 117 12.11 -23.98 -3.63
CA GLN A 117 12.26 -23.64 -2.22
C GLN A 117 11.72 -22.23 -1.99
N ASP A 118 10.79 -22.13 -1.05
CA ASP A 118 10.12 -20.90 -0.67
C ASP A 118 10.31 -20.63 0.81
N ASP A 119 11.17 -19.67 1.12
CA ASP A 119 11.55 -19.38 2.51
C ASP A 119 10.45 -18.64 3.28
N VAL A 120 9.55 -17.95 2.58
CA VAL A 120 8.43 -17.22 3.21
C VAL A 120 7.31 -18.20 3.58
N ALA A 121 6.98 -19.13 2.69
CA ALA A 121 5.99 -20.17 2.92
C ALA A 121 6.54 -21.36 3.74
N GLY A 122 7.87 -21.45 3.91
CA GLY A 122 8.53 -22.60 4.52
C GLY A 122 8.31 -23.88 3.71
N THR A 123 8.16 -23.76 2.39
CA THR A 123 7.79 -24.86 1.50
C THR A 123 8.99 -25.32 0.68
N THR A 124 9.15 -26.63 0.53
CA THR A 124 10.00 -27.23 -0.49
C THR A 124 9.16 -28.18 -1.31
N ASP A 125 9.01 -27.89 -2.60
CA ASP A 125 8.18 -28.67 -3.52
C ASP A 125 9.02 -29.22 -4.66
N VAL A 126 8.94 -30.53 -4.90
CA VAL A 126 9.84 -31.26 -5.80
C VAL A 126 9.04 -32.03 -6.83
N CYS A 127 9.24 -31.70 -8.10
CA CYS A 127 8.74 -32.48 -9.23
C CYS A 127 9.86 -33.33 -9.81
N LYS A 128 9.63 -34.64 -9.95
CA LYS A 128 10.59 -35.59 -10.53
C LYS A 128 9.99 -36.29 -11.74
N GLN A 129 10.74 -36.37 -12.83
CA GLN A 129 10.34 -37.06 -14.04
C GLN A 129 11.45 -37.95 -14.60
N LEU A 130 11.07 -38.88 -15.48
CA LEU A 130 12.04 -39.66 -16.26
C LEU A 130 12.66 -38.79 -17.36
N GLN A 131 13.94 -38.99 -17.63
CA GLN A 131 14.62 -38.29 -18.72
C GLN A 131 13.93 -38.51 -20.07
N GLY A 132 13.78 -37.42 -20.81
CA GLY A 132 13.07 -37.39 -22.10
C GLY A 132 11.56 -37.27 -21.98
N THR A 133 11.02 -37.12 -20.78
CA THR A 133 9.64 -36.63 -20.55
C THR A 133 9.68 -35.15 -20.19
N HIS A 134 8.53 -34.45 -20.24
CA HIS A 134 8.43 -32.99 -20.11
C HIS A 134 7.30 -32.55 -19.15
N ASN A 135 6.95 -33.40 -18.19
CA ASN A 135 5.82 -33.17 -17.28
C ASN A 135 6.15 -32.21 -16.11
N CYS A 136 7.43 -31.96 -15.83
CA CYS A 136 7.92 -31.11 -14.73
C CYS A 136 8.60 -29.82 -15.23
N ASP A 137 8.71 -29.63 -16.55
CA ASP A 137 9.49 -28.54 -17.15
C ASP A 137 8.96 -27.15 -16.73
N ASP A 138 7.65 -27.04 -16.48
CA ASP A 138 6.97 -25.82 -16.05
C ASP A 138 6.74 -25.74 -14.53
N HIS A 139 7.20 -26.73 -13.75
CA HIS A 139 6.91 -26.84 -12.30
C HIS A 139 7.18 -25.55 -11.54
N CYS A 140 8.37 -24.97 -11.73
CA CYS A 140 8.74 -23.72 -11.07
C CYS A 140 7.92 -22.52 -11.56
N GLN A 141 7.60 -22.46 -12.86
CA GLN A 141 6.80 -21.37 -13.42
C GLN A 141 5.36 -21.43 -12.89
N VAL A 142 4.77 -22.62 -12.82
CA VAL A 142 3.43 -22.84 -12.28
C VAL A 142 3.37 -22.42 -10.82
N TYR A 143 4.36 -22.81 -10.00
CA TYR A 143 4.45 -22.37 -8.61
C TYR A 143 4.54 -20.85 -8.51
N GLN A 144 5.44 -20.22 -9.28
CA GLN A 144 5.63 -18.77 -9.26
C GLN A 144 4.36 -18.01 -9.65
N ILE A 145 3.61 -18.49 -10.66
CA ILE A 145 2.33 -17.90 -11.07
C ILE A 145 1.30 -17.99 -9.94
N HIS A 146 1.19 -19.14 -9.29
CA HIS A 146 0.27 -19.34 -8.17
C HIS A 146 0.62 -18.41 -7.00
N MET A 147 1.88 -18.40 -6.59
CA MET A 147 2.39 -17.51 -5.55
C MET A 147 2.11 -16.04 -5.88
N ASN A 148 2.46 -15.57 -7.09
CA ASN A 148 2.23 -14.17 -7.49
C ASN A 148 0.75 -13.79 -7.43
N ARG A 149 -0.15 -14.71 -7.77
CA ARG A 149 -1.60 -14.49 -7.65
C ARG A 149 -2.03 -14.34 -6.20
N GLU A 150 -1.54 -15.19 -5.29
CA GLU A 150 -1.85 -15.11 -3.87
C GLU A 150 -1.35 -13.80 -3.25
N VAL A 151 -0.12 -13.42 -3.59
CA VAL A 151 0.52 -12.19 -3.10
C VAL A 151 -0.20 -10.95 -3.63
N THR A 152 -0.57 -10.94 -4.90
CA THR A 152 -1.38 -9.85 -5.48
C THR A 152 -2.73 -9.74 -4.79
N THR A 153 -3.37 -10.87 -4.48
CA THR A 153 -4.65 -10.89 -3.76
C THR A 153 -4.50 -10.36 -2.33
N PHE A 154 -3.42 -10.74 -1.64
CA PHE A 154 -3.07 -10.21 -0.33
C PHE A 154 -2.90 -8.68 -0.38
N ILE A 155 -2.05 -8.19 -1.28
CA ILE A 155 -1.80 -6.74 -1.45
C ILE A 155 -3.10 -5.99 -1.77
N TRP A 156 -3.93 -6.54 -2.66
CA TRP A 156 -5.22 -5.94 -3.01
C TRP A 156 -6.14 -5.80 -1.80
N ASN A 157 -6.24 -6.83 -0.97
CA ASN A 157 -7.13 -6.83 0.18
C ASN A 157 -6.71 -5.83 1.27
N TYR A 158 -5.42 -5.64 1.48
CA TYR A 158 -4.91 -4.75 2.54
C TYR A 158 -4.67 -3.31 2.09
N MET A 159 -4.33 -3.10 0.82
CA MET A 159 -3.94 -1.77 0.33
C MET A 159 -4.67 -1.37 -0.95
N GLY A 160 -4.90 -2.31 -1.87
CA GLY A 160 -5.51 -2.00 -3.17
C GLY A 160 -6.90 -1.37 -3.09
N LYS A 161 -7.75 -1.83 -2.17
CA LYS A 161 -9.08 -1.22 -1.93
C LYS A 161 -8.97 0.24 -1.48
N ALA A 162 -8.12 0.50 -0.49
CA ALA A 162 -7.92 1.85 0.04
C ALA A 162 -7.38 2.80 -1.04
N LEU A 163 -6.38 2.37 -1.83
CA LEU A 163 -5.87 3.18 -2.94
C LEU A 163 -6.95 3.57 -3.94
N ARG A 164 -7.87 2.66 -4.25
CA ARG A 164 -8.96 2.96 -5.18
C ARG A 164 -9.90 4.03 -4.61
N GLU A 165 -10.25 3.93 -3.33
CA GLU A 165 -11.04 4.96 -2.66
C GLU A 165 -10.30 6.30 -2.59
N TRP A 166 -8.98 6.28 -2.43
CA TRP A 166 -8.14 7.48 -2.46
C TRP A 166 -8.09 8.11 -3.86
N GLU A 167 -8.02 7.30 -4.93
CA GLU A 167 -8.09 7.76 -6.31
C GLU A 167 -9.44 8.44 -6.61
N ASP A 168 -10.54 7.89 -6.11
CA ASP A 168 -11.86 8.50 -6.23
C ASP A 168 -11.94 9.83 -5.46
N LEU A 169 -11.46 9.85 -4.21
CA LEU A 169 -11.40 11.07 -3.39
C LEU A 169 -10.50 12.13 -4.02
N LYS A 170 -9.42 11.72 -4.69
CA LYS A 170 -8.48 12.61 -5.36
C LYS A 170 -9.13 13.43 -6.47
N VAL A 171 -10.12 12.87 -7.18
CA VAL A 171 -10.89 13.62 -8.17
C VAL A 171 -11.60 14.81 -7.51
N GLN A 172 -12.31 14.56 -6.40
CA GLN A 172 -12.98 15.61 -5.65
C GLN A 172 -11.99 16.61 -5.06
N ALA A 173 -10.90 16.12 -4.46
CA ALA A 173 -9.91 16.97 -3.82
C ALA A 173 -9.23 17.92 -4.82
N SER A 174 -8.96 17.44 -6.03
CA SER A 174 -8.40 18.24 -7.13
C SER A 174 -9.33 19.36 -7.58
N GLU A 175 -10.63 19.04 -7.75
CA GLU A 175 -11.65 20.04 -8.10
C GLU A 175 -11.74 21.13 -7.02
N MET A 176 -11.83 20.74 -5.75
CA MET A 176 -11.92 21.69 -4.64
C MET A 176 -10.63 22.51 -4.49
N ALA A 177 -9.46 21.90 -4.63
CA ALA A 177 -8.17 22.58 -4.56
C ALA A 177 -8.03 23.68 -5.63
N ALA A 178 -8.58 23.48 -6.83
CA ALA A 178 -8.58 24.49 -7.89
C ALA A 178 -9.39 25.76 -7.55
N HIS A 179 -10.32 25.64 -6.59
CA HIS A 179 -11.17 26.72 -6.11
C HIS A 179 -10.78 27.25 -4.73
N ALA A 180 -9.73 26.70 -4.12
CA ALA A 180 -9.26 27.10 -2.80
C ALA A 180 -8.60 28.49 -2.82
N HIS A 181 -8.85 29.28 -1.78
CA HIS A 181 -8.37 30.66 -1.64
C HIS A 181 -7.71 30.90 -0.29
#